data_AF-A0A1V4XBU8-F1
#
_entry.id   AF-A0A1V4XBU8-F1
#
_cell.length_a   1.000
_cell.length_b   1.000
_cell.length_c   1.000
_cell.angle_alpha   90.00
_cell.angle_beta   90.00
_cell.angle_gamma   90.00
#
_symmetry.space_group_name_H-M   'P 1'
#
loop_
_entity.id
_entity.type
_entity.pdbx_description
1 polymer ?
#
loop_
_entity_poly.entity_id
_entity_poly.type
_entity_poly.pdbx_seq_one_letter_code
_entity_poly.pdbx_strand_id
1 'polypeptide(L)'
;MSLYGIDFYGRSRTPIVEDIGELRPGVEKLPPEEKNHYFLSYDTFRARLREKGEMYCALKYKNIDRLKKEFPVQRILWNNNYYYLLHLKGGADGA
;
A
#
# COMPACT_ATOMS: atom_id res chain seq x y z
N MET A 1 -9.73 -10.75 -11.33
CA MET A 1 -8.42 -10.10 -11.55
C MET A 1 -7.78 -9.87 -10.20
N SER A 2 -6.50 -10.19 -10.01
CA SER A 2 -5.78 -10.02 -8.73
C SER A 2 -4.62 -9.03 -8.90
N LEU A 3 -4.21 -8.35 -7.83
CA LEU A 3 -3.14 -7.33 -7.88
C LEU A 3 -1.73 -7.91 -8.12
N TYR A 4 -1.58 -9.25 -8.15
CA TYR A 4 -0.30 -9.94 -8.38
C TYR A 4 0.44 -9.49 -9.66
N GLY A 5 -0.26 -8.97 -10.66
CA GLY A 5 0.37 -8.47 -11.89
C GLY A 5 1.26 -7.23 -11.68
N ILE A 6 0.98 -6.38 -10.69
CA ILE A 6 1.72 -5.12 -10.52
C ILE A 6 3.18 -5.37 -10.18
N ASP A 7 3.44 -6.27 -9.23
CA ASP A 7 4.80 -6.68 -8.84
C ASP A 7 5.54 -7.35 -10.01
N PHE A 8 4.84 -8.28 -10.68
CA PHE A 8 5.37 -9.06 -11.81
C PHE A 8 5.78 -8.19 -13.00
N TYR A 9 4.90 -7.27 -13.43
CA TYR A 9 5.18 -6.39 -14.57
C TYR A 9 6.05 -5.18 -14.20
N GLY A 10 5.92 -4.67 -12.97
CA GLY A 10 6.71 -3.54 -12.47
C GLY A 10 8.13 -3.89 -12.06
N ARG A 11 8.47 -5.19 -11.95
CA ARG A 11 9.75 -5.71 -11.44
C ARG A 11 10.17 -5.10 -10.09
N SER A 12 9.20 -4.57 -9.35
CA SER A 12 9.42 -3.82 -8.12
C SER A 12 8.65 -4.49 -7.00
N ARG A 13 9.41 -5.01 -6.02
CA ARG A 13 8.86 -5.65 -4.83
C ARG A 13 7.97 -4.66 -4.09
N THR A 14 6.66 -4.87 -4.19
CA THR A 14 5.67 -3.95 -3.63
C THR A 14 5.33 -4.33 -2.19
N PRO A 15 5.55 -3.45 -1.19
CA PRO A 15 5.17 -3.74 0.19
C PRO A 15 3.65 -4.01 0.31
N ILE A 16 3.30 -5.02 1.09
CA ILE A 16 1.91 -5.42 1.37
C ILE A 16 1.51 -4.85 2.73
N VAL A 17 0.32 -4.27 2.79
CA VAL A 17 -0.24 -3.64 4.00
C VAL A 17 -1.38 -4.51 4.54
N GLU A 18 -1.26 -4.95 5.79
CA GLU A 18 -2.23 -5.75 6.56
C GLU A 18 -2.60 -7.14 6.01
N ASP A 19 -3.27 -7.22 4.86
CA ASP A 19 -3.84 -8.48 4.35
C ASP A 19 -2.80 -9.28 3.56
N ILE A 20 -2.01 -10.06 4.31
CA ILE A 20 -0.94 -10.93 3.80
C ILE A 20 -1.51 -12.16 3.06
N GLY A 21 -2.78 -12.52 3.31
CA GLY A 21 -3.46 -13.64 2.65
C GLY A 21 -2.67 -14.95 2.66
N GLU A 22 -2.53 -15.55 1.49
CA GLU A 22 -1.84 -16.83 1.25
C GLU A 22 -0.33 -16.78 1.48
N LEU A 23 0.27 -15.59 1.59
CA LEU A 23 1.72 -15.44 1.79
C LEU A 23 2.14 -15.67 3.25
N ARG A 24 1.19 -15.72 4.20
CA ARG A 24 1.48 -15.85 5.65
C ARG A 24 2.51 -16.95 5.98
N PRO A 25 2.39 -18.19 5.47
CA PRO A 25 3.33 -19.26 5.79
C PRO A 25 4.76 -18.97 5.30
N GLY A 26 4.90 -18.19 4.23
CA GLY A 26 6.20 -17.74 3.72
C GLY A 26 6.77 -16.61 4.58
N VAL A 27 5.94 -15.64 4.95
CA VAL A 27 6.35 -14.48 5.77
C VAL A 27 6.88 -14.90 7.14
N GLU A 28 6.32 -15.93 7.75
CA GLU A 28 6.77 -16.44 9.05
C GLU A 28 8.19 -17.02 9.03
N LYS A 29 8.69 -17.39 7.86
CA LYS A 29 10.04 -17.94 7.67
C LYS A 29 11.08 -16.89 7.27
N LEU A 30 10.66 -15.64 7.04
CA LEU A 30 11.56 -14.56 6.65
C LEU A 30 12.31 -13.99 7.85
N PRO A 31 13.54 -13.49 7.66
CA PRO A 31 14.24 -12.68 8.65
C PRO A 31 13.39 -11.46 9.08
N PRO A 32 13.44 -11.05 10.36
CA PRO A 32 12.63 -9.93 10.86
C PRO A 32 12.82 -8.63 10.06
N GLU A 33 14.04 -8.37 9.59
CA GLU A 33 14.36 -7.17 8.79
C GLU A 33 13.64 -7.16 7.45
N GLU A 34 13.68 -8.28 6.70
CA GLU A 34 13.00 -8.40 5.41
C GLU A 34 11.47 -8.37 5.60
N LYS A 35 10.98 -9.04 6.65
CA LYS A 35 9.57 -9.02 7.02
C LYS A 35 9.07 -7.60 7.28
N ASN A 36 9.77 -6.84 8.12
CA ASN A 36 9.37 -5.47 8.48
C ASN A 36 9.48 -4.49 7.32
N HIS A 37 10.32 -4.79 6.31
CA HIS A 37 10.45 -3.94 5.14
C HIS A 37 9.29 -4.09 4.15
N TYR A 38 8.82 -5.33 3.92
CA TYR A 38 7.84 -5.67 2.89
C TYR A 38 6.43 -5.94 3.41
N PHE A 39 6.26 -6.30 4.68
CA PHE A 39 4.96 -6.61 5.28
C PHE A 39 4.65 -5.59 6.36
N LEU A 40 3.88 -4.59 5.99
CA LEU A 40 3.64 -3.41 6.82
C LEU A 40 2.33 -3.55 7.58
N SER A 41 2.34 -3.12 8.83
CA SER A 41 1.11 -2.72 9.52
C SER A 41 0.57 -1.42 8.89
N TYR A 42 -0.70 -1.12 9.11
CA TYR A 42 -1.24 0.15 8.61
C TYR A 42 -0.56 1.36 9.25
N ASP A 43 -0.25 1.31 10.55
CA ASP A 43 0.51 2.35 11.24
C ASP A 43 1.89 2.60 10.62
N THR A 44 2.62 1.53 10.31
CA THR A 44 3.91 1.63 9.63
C THR A 44 3.76 2.22 8.23
N PHE A 45 2.72 1.82 7.50
CA PHE A 45 2.40 2.42 6.20
C PHE A 45 2.12 3.93 6.33
N ARG A 46 1.32 4.35 7.31
CA ARG A 46 1.00 5.77 7.56
C ARG A 46 2.25 6.59 7.87
N ALA A 47 3.08 6.10 8.78
CA ALA A 47 4.34 6.76 9.12
C ALA A 47 5.25 6.91 7.90
N ARG A 48 5.38 5.84 7.09
CA ARG A 48 6.21 5.84 5.89
C ARG A 48 5.69 6.78 4.81
N LEU A 49 4.38 6.88 4.62
CA LEU A 49 3.77 7.82 3.68
C LEU A 49 4.01 9.28 4.10
N ARG A 50 3.95 9.58 5.40
CA ARG A 50 4.29 10.92 5.92
C ARG A 50 5.77 11.24 5.74
N GLU A 51 6.66 10.31 6.08
CA GLU A 51 8.11 10.47 5.94
C GLU A 51 8.53 10.71 4.48
N LYS A 52 7.98 9.94 3.54
CA LYS A 52 8.32 10.06 2.11
C LYS A 52 7.61 11.20 1.39
N GLY A 53 6.56 11.77 1.98
CA GLY A 53 5.77 12.86 1.39
C GLY A 53 4.83 12.45 0.27
N GLU A 54 5.07 11.33 -0.44
CA GLU A 54 4.16 10.77 -1.44
C GLU A 54 4.39 9.28 -1.68
N MET A 55 3.34 8.56 -2.11
CA MET A 55 3.44 7.16 -2.54
C MET A 55 2.38 6.78 -3.59
N TYR A 56 2.69 5.73 -4.34
CA TYR A 56 1.73 5.04 -5.19
C TYR A 56 1.19 3.80 -4.48
N CYS A 57 -0.12 3.59 -4.54
CA CYS A 57 -0.78 2.50 -3.83
C CYS A 57 -1.81 1.80 -4.71
N ALA A 58 -1.84 0.48 -4.64
CA ALA A 58 -2.90 -0.34 -5.23
C ALA A 58 -3.76 -0.96 -4.13
N LEU A 59 -5.08 -0.81 -4.23
CA LEU A 59 -6.01 -1.25 -3.20
C LEU A 59 -7.35 -1.72 -3.79
N LYS A 60 -8.11 -2.49 -3.00
CA LYS A 60 -9.50 -2.85 -3.30
C LYS A 60 -10.45 -1.72 -2.88
N TYR A 61 -11.60 -1.62 -3.54
CA TYR A 61 -12.63 -0.61 -3.31
C TYR A 61 -13.00 -0.42 -1.84
N LYS A 62 -13.09 -1.51 -1.05
CA LYS A 62 -13.44 -1.47 0.38
C LYS A 62 -12.54 -0.59 1.25
N ASN A 63 -11.31 -0.34 0.82
CA ASN A 63 -10.33 0.45 1.59
C ASN A 63 -10.25 1.92 1.14
N ILE A 64 -10.95 2.30 0.05
CA ILE A 64 -10.76 3.62 -0.56
C ILE A 64 -11.28 4.75 0.33
N ASP A 65 -12.43 4.57 0.96
CA ASP A 65 -13.04 5.59 1.81
C ASP A 65 -12.23 5.84 3.08
N ARG A 66 -11.66 4.78 3.67
CA ARG A 66 -10.73 4.89 4.80
C ARG A 66 -9.51 5.71 4.40
N LEU A 67 -8.90 5.37 3.25
CA LEU A 67 -7.70 6.04 2.77
C LEU A 67 -7.94 7.52 2.44
N LYS A 68 -9.06 7.85 1.80
CA LYS A 68 -9.46 9.23 1.45
C LYS A 68 -9.73 10.11 2.67
N LYS A 69 -10.17 9.52 3.80
CA LYS A 69 -10.36 10.26 5.05
C LYS A 69 -9.04 10.64 5.72
N GLU A 70 -8.02 9.83 5.54
CA GLU A 70 -6.74 9.98 6.25
C GLU A 70 -5.68 10.72 5.41
N PHE A 71 -5.71 10.57 4.09
CA PHE A 71 -4.69 11.13 3.19
C PHE A 71 -5.33 11.82 1.98
N PRO A 72 -4.78 12.97 1.54
CA PRO A 72 -5.14 13.58 0.28
C PRO A 72 -4.78 12.64 -0.88
N VAL A 73 -5.79 12.16 -1.61
CA VAL A 73 -5.60 11.46 -2.88
C VAL A 73 -5.30 12.50 -3.94
N GLN A 74 -4.06 12.56 -4.41
CA GLN A 74 -3.64 13.51 -5.46
C GLN A 74 -4.21 13.11 -6.81
N ARG A 75 -4.15 11.82 -7.14
CA ARG A 75 -4.61 11.32 -8.44
C ARG A 75 -5.07 9.87 -8.37
N ILE A 76 -6.13 9.56 -9.10
CA ILE A 76 -6.49 8.17 -9.46
C ILE A 76 -5.82 7.89 -10.81
N LEU A 77 -4.80 7.02 -10.81
CA LEU A 77 -4.07 6.66 -12.03
C LEU A 77 -4.87 5.67 -12.88
N TRP A 78 -5.53 4.72 -12.23
CA TRP A 78 -6.36 3.71 -12.89
C TRP A 78 -7.35 3.12 -11.90
N ASN A 79 -8.53 2.69 -12.38
CA ASN A 79 -9.45 1.87 -11.61
C ASN A 79 -10.36 1.04 -12.53
N ASN A 80 -10.96 0.00 -11.96
CA ASN A 80 -12.02 -0.78 -12.61
C ASN A 80 -13.24 -0.98 -11.69
N ASN A 81 -13.50 0.00 -10.82
CA ASN A 81 -14.50 -0.04 -9.73
C ASN A 81 -14.28 -1.10 -8.63
N TYR A 82 -13.36 -2.05 -8.82
CA TYR A 82 -13.01 -3.03 -7.80
C TYR A 82 -11.60 -2.81 -7.25
N TYR A 83 -10.65 -2.46 -8.12
CA TYR A 83 -9.29 -2.08 -7.78
C TYR A 83 -9.03 -0.63 -8.17
N TYR A 84 -8.18 0.02 -7.38
CA TYR A 84 -7.76 1.40 -7.59
C TYR A 84 -6.24 1.46 -7.49
N LEU A 85 -5.62 2.14 -8.44
CA LEU A 85 -4.24 2.59 -8.40
C LEU A 85 -4.24 4.09 -8.16
N LEU A 86 -3.67 4.51 -7.03
CA LEU A 86 -3.73 5.87 -6.52
C LEU A 86 -2.33 6.44 -6.34
N HIS A 87 -2.22 7.76 -6.50
CA HIS A 87 -1.12 8.57 -6.00
C HIS A 87 -1.60 9.32 -4.76
N LEU A 88 -0.97 9.04 -3.63
CA LEU A 88 -1.25 9.66 -2.35
C LEU A 88 -0.16 10.68 -2.02
N LYS A 89 -0.56 11.77 -1.38
CA LYS A 89 0.37 12.67 -0.71
C LYS A 89 0.37 12.35 0.77
N GLY A 90 1.56 12.20 1.35
CA GLY A 90 1.75 12.30 2.79
C GLY A 90 1.26 13.68 3.19
N GLY A 91 0.09 13.72 3.83
CA GLY A 91 -0.46 14.97 4.32
C GLY A 91 0.61 15.66 5.14
N ALA A 92 0.94 16.90 4.78
CA ALA A 92 1.55 17.80 5.73
C ALA A 92 0.56 17.88 6.91
N ASP A 93 1.08 17.78 8.14
CA ASP A 93 0.34 18.30 9.28
C ASP A 93 -0.25 19.65 8.87
N GLY A 94 -1.55 19.83 9.08
CA GLY A 94 -2.12 21.15 8.98
C GLY A 94 -1.47 22.01 10.07
N ALA A 95 -0.81 23.09 9.64
CA ALA A 95 -0.15 24.14 10.42
C ALA A 95 1.33 23.90 10.77
#